data_AF-A0A2D6FKX1-F1
#
_entry.id   AF-A0A2D6FKX1-F1
#
_cell.length_a   1.000
_cell.length_b   1.000
_cell.length_c   1.000
_cell.angle_alpha   90.00
_cell.angle_beta   90.00
_cell.angle_gamma   90.00
#
_symmetry.space_group_name_H-M   'P 1'
#
loop_
_entity.id
_entity.type
_entity.pdbx_description
1 polymer ?
#
loop_
_entity_poly.entity_id
_entity_poly.type
_entity_poly.pdbx_seq_one_letter_code
_entity_poly.pdbx_strand_id
1 'polypeptide(L)'
;MSTTSSSVKSRVEDLVGEIQDDATAITQWASDTAREVINLLPQDMLWSVSTTKSDGGGGTGAVVAVTVTNEVITAASVTTAGSGYLSDPEITVTDASGSGAEIRGFSDGGALIAVDLVTGGTGYSASPTITVSSGGGVSVTTAKFLYAEKNGYQATEIDASNKARATDSGSIYNATVKSPVYYREGGKIFVEPDGGGVHVVDYPTIAYGNSGVTGVPDDVEHLVIMGAAVKARIGQLVLLRVGIAEIDSPTFTEVELVLDAIPSITDFSISESAPTLVLEASPSITDLTISASAPTSPVSPSFTDNVVTLPASPSYTPPVTDLSFASADTFITTNEDVELANAELQKVSTQINKFQADIQNQVQKFNEVNVVYQAGVQKAIQDAQLDSSKDTRQYESDLRRYHEEVLKYQQLVNTEVQEYTLNRLQKDLSIWAQKRSSQLQQYIADLDRFKAITSNEKEVYAINELQKEIGLYQASQNHRLQKYQGDLSKKGQKFQAEFGVWQTDVASEFQKHQAMMGELAALQGQYREGLQNFVASYRLPKGEKDGE
;
A
#
# COMPACT_ATOMS: atom_id res chain seq x y z
N MET A 1 74.27 26.78 -9.29
CA MET A 1 73.66 25.79 -10.19
C MET A 1 74.13 24.43 -9.74
N SER A 2 73.32 23.72 -8.95
CA SER A 2 73.65 22.38 -8.45
C SER A 2 73.32 21.38 -9.55
N THR A 3 74.33 20.87 -10.24
CA THR A 3 74.20 19.73 -11.15
C THR A 3 74.02 18.46 -10.31
N THR A 4 72.82 18.28 -9.76
CA THR A 4 72.39 16.95 -9.31
C THR A 4 72.29 16.10 -10.57
N SER A 5 73.24 15.19 -10.74
CA SER A 5 73.25 14.20 -11.82
C SER A 5 71.90 13.50 -11.87
N SER A 6 71.25 13.49 -13.03
CA SER A 6 69.91 12.94 -13.19
C SER A 6 69.93 11.44 -12.95
N SER A 7 69.13 10.98 -11.98
CA SER A 7 68.98 9.56 -11.67
C SER A 7 68.49 8.75 -12.87
N VAL A 8 68.74 7.45 -12.86
CA VAL A 8 68.19 6.49 -13.84
C VAL A 8 66.68 6.64 -13.93
N LYS A 9 65.98 6.77 -12.78
CA LYS A 9 64.54 7.09 -12.73
C LYS A 9 64.19 8.32 -13.56
N SER A 10 64.75 9.48 -13.23
CA SER A 10 64.41 10.74 -13.91
C SER A 10 64.66 10.68 -15.42
N ARG A 11 65.74 10.02 -15.85
CA ARG A 11 66.07 9.89 -17.28
C ARG A 11 65.11 8.97 -18.02
N VAL A 12 64.57 7.95 -17.36
CA VAL A 12 63.52 7.08 -17.90
C VAL A 12 62.19 7.85 -17.95
N GLU A 13 61.82 8.55 -16.88
CA GLU A 13 60.59 9.37 -16.82
C GLU A 13 60.58 10.52 -17.82
N ASP A 14 61.75 11.12 -18.11
CA ASP A 14 61.88 12.14 -19.17
C ASP A 14 61.47 11.59 -20.56
N LEU A 15 61.59 10.27 -20.79
CA LEU A 15 61.26 9.62 -22.05
C LEU A 15 59.82 9.11 -22.13
N VAL A 16 59.24 8.64 -21.02
CA VAL A 16 57.90 7.99 -21.03
C VAL A 16 56.86 8.69 -20.14
N GLY A 17 57.23 9.81 -19.52
CA GLY A 17 56.44 10.47 -18.51
C GLY A 17 56.53 9.77 -17.15
N GLU A 18 55.77 10.29 -16.19
CA GLU A 18 55.75 9.80 -14.81
C GLU A 18 55.39 8.31 -14.74
N ILE A 19 56.16 7.56 -13.96
CA ILE A 19 55.94 6.15 -13.69
C ILE A 19 55.49 6.07 -12.24
N GLN A 20 54.43 5.29 -11.94
CA GLN A 20 54.08 5.03 -10.54
C GLN A 20 55.31 4.50 -9.82
N ASP A 21 55.60 5.07 -8.64
CA ASP A 21 56.83 4.86 -7.84
C ASP A 21 57.09 3.38 -7.49
N ASP A 22 57.50 2.59 -8.47
CA ASP A 22 57.92 1.21 -8.34
C ASP A 22 59.44 1.14 -8.54
N ALA A 23 60.15 1.47 -7.46
CA ALA A 23 61.60 1.41 -7.37
C ALA A 23 62.16 0.03 -7.79
N THR A 24 61.36 -1.03 -7.63
CA THR A 24 61.74 -2.40 -7.99
C THR A 24 61.65 -2.61 -9.49
N ALA A 25 60.55 -2.16 -10.12
CA ALA A 25 60.33 -2.33 -11.55
C ALA A 25 61.40 -1.61 -12.41
N ILE A 26 61.71 -0.34 -12.11
CA ILE A 26 62.72 0.42 -12.87
C ILE A 26 64.11 -0.22 -12.72
N THR A 27 64.47 -0.62 -11.50
CA THR A 27 65.74 -1.32 -11.23
C THR A 27 65.83 -2.61 -12.04
N GLN A 28 64.76 -3.40 -12.09
CA GLN A 28 64.71 -4.65 -12.84
C GLN A 28 64.80 -4.39 -14.35
N TRP A 29 64.02 -3.44 -14.90
CA TRP A 29 64.02 -3.12 -16.31
C TRP A 29 65.36 -2.60 -16.81
N ALA A 30 66.01 -1.72 -16.04
CA ALA A 30 67.34 -1.20 -16.36
C ALA A 30 68.41 -2.31 -16.33
N SER A 31 68.40 -3.14 -15.27
CA SER A 31 69.34 -4.26 -15.13
C SER A 31 69.16 -5.31 -16.22
N ASP A 32 67.91 -5.65 -16.57
CA ASP A 32 67.62 -6.59 -17.65
C ASP A 32 68.03 -6.05 -19.01
N THR A 33 67.78 -4.77 -19.26
CA THR A 33 68.19 -4.12 -20.51
C THR A 33 69.71 -4.06 -20.62
N ALA A 34 70.42 -3.75 -19.53
CA ALA A 34 71.88 -3.79 -19.52
C ALA A 34 72.43 -5.18 -19.84
N ARG A 35 71.83 -6.23 -19.27
CA ARG A 35 72.16 -7.61 -19.60
C ARG A 35 71.90 -7.94 -21.08
N GLU A 36 70.75 -7.53 -21.62
CA GLU A 36 70.43 -7.71 -23.05
C GLU A 36 71.46 -7.01 -23.95
N VAL A 37 71.78 -5.74 -23.65
CA VAL A 37 72.79 -4.96 -24.38
C VAL A 37 74.16 -5.64 -24.29
N ILE A 38 74.64 -6.00 -23.09
CA ILE A 38 75.92 -6.72 -22.91
C ILE A 38 75.95 -7.99 -23.76
N ASN A 39 74.85 -8.74 -23.82
CA ASN A 39 74.77 -9.98 -24.61
C ASN A 39 74.81 -9.74 -26.12
N LEU A 40 74.20 -8.65 -26.60
CA LEU A 40 74.19 -8.28 -28.01
C LEU A 40 75.51 -7.67 -28.49
N LEU A 41 76.30 -7.06 -27.60
CA LEU A 41 77.58 -6.46 -27.98
C LEU A 41 78.64 -7.51 -28.38
N PRO A 42 79.44 -7.26 -29.43
CA PRO A 42 80.64 -8.03 -29.71
C PRO A 42 81.60 -8.04 -28.52
N GLN A 43 82.33 -9.13 -28.34
CA GLN A 43 83.30 -9.29 -27.26
C GLN A 43 84.34 -8.15 -27.20
N ASP A 44 84.78 -7.67 -28.37
CA ASP A 44 85.79 -6.61 -28.47
C ASP A 44 85.31 -5.25 -27.91
N MET A 45 83.99 -5.05 -27.78
CA MET A 45 83.41 -3.82 -27.23
C MET A 45 83.25 -3.87 -25.71
N LEU A 46 83.46 -5.03 -25.12
CA LEU A 46 83.24 -5.28 -23.70
C LEU A 46 84.52 -5.18 -22.86
N TRP A 47 85.63 -4.82 -23.50
CA TRP A 47 86.95 -4.76 -22.86
C TRP A 47 86.99 -3.84 -21.63
N SER A 48 86.34 -2.67 -21.70
CA SER A 48 86.40 -1.63 -20.66
C SER A 48 85.67 -2.03 -19.37
N VAL A 49 84.76 -3.00 -19.46
CA VAL A 49 83.98 -3.53 -18.34
C VAL A 49 84.28 -5.00 -18.04
N SER A 50 85.27 -5.57 -18.72
CA SER A 50 85.69 -6.95 -18.49
C SER A 50 86.49 -7.07 -17.19
N THR A 51 86.26 -8.16 -16.46
CA THR A 51 86.99 -8.51 -15.25
C THR A 51 87.52 -9.93 -15.39
N THR A 52 88.70 -10.18 -14.82
CA THR A 52 89.29 -11.53 -14.79
C THR A 52 88.94 -12.19 -13.46
N LYS A 53 88.25 -13.32 -13.52
CA LYS A 53 88.00 -14.20 -12.38
C LYS A 53 88.95 -15.38 -12.46
N SER A 54 89.64 -15.69 -11.36
CA SER A 54 90.58 -16.80 -11.33
C SER A 54 89.84 -18.12 -11.14
N ASP A 55 90.04 -19.05 -12.06
CA ASP A 55 89.84 -20.47 -11.82
C ASP A 55 91.04 -20.99 -11.01
N GLY A 56 90.78 -21.38 -9.77
CA GLY A 56 91.78 -21.94 -8.86
C GLY A 56 92.18 -23.38 -9.18
N GLY A 57 91.73 -23.96 -10.30
CA GLY A 57 92.12 -25.30 -10.74
C GLY A 57 91.39 -26.41 -9.98
N GLY A 58 91.07 -27.47 -10.71
CA GLY A 58 90.31 -28.61 -10.21
C GLY A 58 91.16 -29.61 -9.43
N GLY A 59 90.98 -29.71 -8.11
CA GLY A 59 91.53 -30.81 -7.31
C GLY A 59 90.68 -32.08 -7.40
N THR A 60 91.33 -33.24 -7.46
CA THR A 60 90.67 -34.56 -7.45
C THR A 60 91.28 -35.49 -6.41
N GLY A 61 90.46 -36.41 -5.89
CA GLY A 61 90.92 -37.50 -5.03
C GLY A 61 91.23 -37.13 -3.58
N ALA A 62 90.96 -35.90 -3.12
CA ALA A 62 91.06 -35.62 -1.69
C ALA A 62 89.89 -36.24 -0.93
N VAL A 63 90.20 -36.83 0.22
CA VAL A 63 89.24 -37.47 1.11
C VAL A 63 89.46 -36.91 2.50
N VAL A 64 88.41 -36.36 3.10
CA VAL A 64 88.41 -35.86 4.47
C VAL A 64 87.54 -36.77 5.31
N ALA A 65 88.06 -37.24 6.43
CA ALA A 65 87.31 -38.00 7.42
C ALA A 65 86.98 -37.11 8.60
N VAL A 66 85.80 -37.33 9.17
CA VAL A 66 85.34 -36.66 10.39
C VAL A 66 85.07 -37.68 11.48
N THR A 67 85.29 -37.30 12.73
CA THR A 67 84.93 -38.09 13.91
C THR A 67 83.71 -37.48 14.56
N VAL A 68 82.63 -38.26 14.71
CA VAL A 68 81.39 -37.84 15.37
C VAL A 68 81.31 -38.46 16.76
N THR A 69 81.17 -37.62 17.80
CA THR A 69 80.99 -38.06 19.19
C THR A 69 79.77 -37.34 19.76
N ASN A 70 78.83 -38.08 20.36
CA ASN A 70 77.58 -37.52 20.91
C ASN A 70 76.84 -36.61 19.90
N GLU A 71 76.70 -37.07 18.64
CA GLU A 71 75.98 -36.37 17.56
C GLU A 71 76.61 -35.03 17.11
N VAL A 72 77.86 -34.74 17.51
CA VAL A 72 78.63 -33.55 17.12
C VAL A 72 79.93 -33.99 16.44
N ILE A 73 80.33 -33.28 15.38
CA ILE A 73 81.64 -33.50 14.75
C ILE A 73 82.71 -32.92 15.67
N THR A 74 83.59 -33.76 16.20
CA THR A 74 84.62 -33.37 17.18
C THR A 74 86.01 -33.26 16.58
N ALA A 75 86.23 -33.83 15.39
CA ALA A 75 87.49 -33.71 14.66
C ALA A 75 87.28 -33.88 13.15
N ALA A 76 88.13 -33.24 12.35
CA ALA A 76 88.24 -33.44 10.91
C ALA A 76 89.72 -33.66 10.55
N SER A 77 89.99 -34.56 9.61
CA SER A 77 91.35 -34.87 9.18
C SER A 77 91.41 -35.24 7.70
N VAL A 78 92.47 -34.83 7.02
CA VAL A 78 92.76 -35.25 5.64
C VAL A 78 93.20 -36.71 5.66
N THR A 79 92.45 -37.59 5.00
CA THR A 79 92.78 -39.01 4.86
C THR A 79 93.53 -39.29 3.56
N THR A 80 93.14 -38.60 2.49
CA THR A 80 93.87 -38.58 1.21
C THR A 80 94.02 -37.13 0.80
N ALA A 81 95.26 -36.67 0.56
CA ALA A 81 95.53 -35.28 0.19
C ALA A 81 95.03 -34.92 -1.22
N GLY A 82 94.80 -35.93 -2.07
CA GLY A 82 94.44 -35.72 -3.47
C GLY A 82 95.54 -35.02 -4.25
N SER A 83 95.20 -34.52 -5.45
CA SER A 83 96.11 -33.77 -6.31
C SER A 83 95.34 -32.75 -7.15
N GLY A 84 95.98 -31.63 -7.50
CA GLY A 84 95.40 -30.56 -8.31
C GLY A 84 94.64 -29.49 -7.52
N TYR A 85 94.71 -29.51 -6.18
CA TYR A 85 94.08 -28.48 -5.33
C TYR A 85 94.95 -27.23 -5.31
N LEU A 86 94.78 -26.34 -6.29
CA LEU A 86 95.58 -25.11 -6.40
C LEU A 86 94.93 -23.92 -5.67
N SER A 87 93.69 -24.10 -5.19
CA SER A 87 93.00 -23.26 -4.22
C SER A 87 92.38 -24.11 -3.10
N ASP A 88 92.12 -23.46 -1.97
CA ASP A 88 91.49 -24.10 -0.80
C ASP A 88 90.09 -24.64 -1.16
N PRO A 89 89.86 -25.97 -1.07
CA PRO A 89 88.59 -26.55 -1.47
C PRO A 89 87.50 -26.31 -0.43
N GLU A 90 86.26 -26.21 -0.91
CA GLU A 90 85.08 -26.18 -0.05
C GLU A 90 84.76 -27.60 0.45
N ILE A 91 84.69 -27.79 1.77
CA ILE A 91 84.37 -29.08 2.38
C ILE A 91 82.95 -29.01 2.90
N THR A 92 82.09 -29.84 2.32
CA THR A 92 80.67 -29.91 2.67
C THR A 92 80.39 -31.19 3.44
N VAL A 93 79.65 -31.04 4.55
CA VAL A 93 79.17 -32.15 5.36
C VAL A 93 77.69 -32.33 5.11
N THR A 94 77.31 -33.47 4.54
CA THR A 94 75.91 -33.81 4.29
C THR A 94 75.50 -35.00 5.15
N ASP A 95 74.43 -34.85 5.91
CA ASP A 95 73.87 -35.88 6.77
C ASP A 95 72.34 -35.77 6.78
N ALA A 96 71.63 -36.88 6.99
CA ALA A 96 70.17 -36.89 6.95
C ALA A 96 69.53 -36.11 8.13
N SER A 97 70.23 -35.98 9.26
CA SER A 97 69.72 -35.35 10.48
C SER A 97 70.57 -34.18 10.99
N GLY A 98 71.85 -34.10 10.61
CA GLY A 98 72.79 -33.09 11.12
C GLY A 98 72.79 -31.76 10.37
N SER A 99 73.12 -30.67 11.07
CA SER A 99 73.31 -29.34 10.46
C SER A 99 74.33 -28.47 11.23
N GLY A 100 74.87 -27.44 10.55
CA GLY A 100 75.67 -26.39 11.19
C GLY A 100 77.16 -26.73 11.43
N ALA A 101 77.69 -27.79 10.83
CA ALA A 101 79.14 -28.02 10.81
C ALA A 101 79.82 -27.20 9.70
N GLU A 102 81.00 -26.64 10.01
CA GLU A 102 81.83 -25.88 9.08
C GLU A 102 83.26 -26.40 9.18
N ILE A 103 83.79 -26.86 8.05
CA ILE A 103 85.16 -27.36 7.90
C ILE A 103 85.82 -26.55 6.79
N ARG A 104 87.02 -26.01 7.06
CA ARG A 104 87.83 -25.28 6.09
C ARG A 104 88.97 -26.16 5.61
N GLY A 105 89.18 -26.25 4.30
CA GLY A 105 90.33 -26.92 3.71
C GLY A 105 91.47 -25.93 3.46
N PHE A 106 92.72 -26.39 3.59
CA PHE A 106 93.92 -25.62 3.26
C PHE A 106 94.79 -26.41 2.30
N SER A 107 95.13 -25.80 1.17
CA SER A 107 95.93 -26.37 0.10
C SER A 107 97.31 -25.70 0.01
N ASP A 108 98.31 -26.41 -0.51
CA ASP A 108 99.66 -25.87 -0.74
C ASP A 108 99.91 -25.42 -2.19
N GLY A 109 98.85 -25.31 -2.99
CA GLY A 109 98.99 -25.11 -4.43
C GLY A 109 99.33 -26.39 -5.19
N GLY A 110 98.96 -27.56 -4.65
CA GLY A 110 99.13 -28.87 -5.28
C GLY A 110 98.25 -29.97 -4.69
N ALA A 111 98.12 -30.04 -3.36
CA ALA A 111 97.29 -31.01 -2.64
C ALA A 111 96.58 -30.37 -1.43
N LEU A 112 95.52 -31.03 -0.94
CA LEU A 112 94.89 -30.66 0.33
C LEU A 112 95.80 -31.07 1.48
N ILE A 113 96.43 -30.12 2.15
CA ILE A 113 97.44 -30.38 3.19
C ILE A 113 96.87 -30.37 4.60
N ALA A 114 95.78 -29.64 4.84
CA ALA A 114 95.16 -29.54 6.15
C ALA A 114 93.67 -29.24 6.06
N VAL A 115 92.97 -29.54 7.16
CA VAL A 115 91.59 -29.10 7.38
C VAL A 115 91.46 -28.55 8.80
N ASP A 116 90.62 -27.55 8.97
CA ASP A 116 90.27 -26.98 10.27
C ASP A 116 88.77 -27.11 10.50
N LEU A 117 88.41 -27.57 11.70
CA LEU A 117 87.02 -27.72 12.11
C LEU A 117 86.60 -26.46 12.87
N VAL A 118 85.82 -25.60 12.22
CA VAL A 118 85.40 -24.31 12.77
C VAL A 118 84.22 -24.48 13.72
N THR A 119 83.23 -25.28 13.33
CA THR A 119 82.12 -25.70 14.19
C THR A 119 81.74 -27.14 13.91
N GLY A 120 81.49 -27.91 14.97
CA GLY A 120 81.09 -29.31 14.90
C GLY A 120 79.61 -29.54 14.58
N GLY A 121 78.81 -28.48 14.60
CA GLY A 121 77.35 -28.51 14.43
C GLY A 121 76.63 -29.44 15.42
N THR A 122 75.43 -29.91 15.07
CA THR A 122 74.61 -30.81 15.92
C THR A 122 73.80 -31.80 15.09
N GLY A 123 73.43 -32.94 15.69
CA GLY A 123 72.49 -33.92 15.13
C GLY A 123 73.07 -34.85 14.05
N TYR A 124 74.40 -34.89 13.90
CA TYR A 124 75.06 -35.70 12.88
C TYR A 124 75.01 -37.19 13.21
N SER A 125 74.69 -38.03 12.22
CA SER A 125 74.77 -39.48 12.34
C SER A 125 76.21 -39.96 12.56
N ALA A 126 76.39 -41.24 12.92
CA ALA A 126 77.73 -41.84 13.13
C ALA A 126 78.59 -41.88 11.84
N SER A 127 78.04 -41.60 10.67
CA SER A 127 78.76 -41.60 9.39
C SER A 127 78.16 -40.57 8.40
N PRO A 128 78.42 -39.27 8.60
CA PRO A 128 77.99 -38.24 7.65
C PRO A 128 78.81 -38.34 6.36
N THR A 129 78.23 -37.90 5.24
CA THR A 129 78.91 -37.87 3.95
C THR A 129 79.73 -36.60 3.84
N ILE A 130 81.04 -36.74 3.58
CA ILE A 130 81.95 -35.61 3.39
C ILE A 130 82.30 -35.50 1.91
N THR A 131 82.03 -34.33 1.34
CA THR A 131 82.37 -34.02 -0.04
C THR A 131 83.35 -32.86 -0.07
N VAL A 132 84.54 -33.14 -0.58
CA VAL A 132 85.54 -32.11 -0.89
C VAL A 132 85.26 -31.64 -2.31
N SER A 133 84.89 -30.37 -2.47
CA SER A 133 84.65 -29.82 -3.79
C SER A 133 85.94 -29.86 -4.59
N SER A 134 85.82 -29.98 -5.92
CA SER A 134 86.99 -29.94 -6.79
C SER A 134 87.67 -28.56 -6.79
N GLY A 135 87.22 -27.57 -6.02
CA GLY A 135 87.89 -26.25 -5.84
C GLY A 135 87.91 -25.34 -7.08
N GLY A 136 87.80 -25.90 -8.29
CA GLY A 136 87.89 -25.19 -9.57
C GLY A 136 86.56 -24.77 -10.17
N GLY A 137 86.67 -24.01 -11.25
CA GLY A 137 85.59 -23.53 -12.09
C GLY A 137 85.05 -22.17 -11.69
N VAL A 138 85.05 -21.22 -12.62
CA VAL A 138 84.47 -19.87 -12.45
C VAL A 138 82.99 -19.89 -12.80
N SER A 139 82.13 -19.47 -11.87
CA SER A 139 80.69 -19.30 -12.14
C SER A 139 80.44 -18.14 -13.10
N VAL A 140 79.67 -18.41 -14.15
CA VAL A 140 79.26 -17.42 -15.16
C VAL A 140 77.74 -17.25 -15.25
N THR A 141 76.98 -17.74 -14.27
CA THR A 141 75.50 -17.60 -14.25
C THR A 141 75.04 -16.14 -14.20
N THR A 142 75.84 -15.25 -13.61
CA THR A 142 75.55 -13.82 -13.46
C THR A 142 76.45 -12.94 -14.33
N ALA A 143 77.14 -13.52 -15.33
CA ALA A 143 78.10 -12.80 -16.15
C ALA A 143 78.13 -13.31 -17.59
N LYS A 144 78.45 -12.44 -18.55
CA LYS A 144 78.77 -12.85 -19.91
C LYS A 144 80.22 -13.33 -19.95
N PHE A 145 80.44 -14.59 -20.29
CA PHE A 145 81.78 -15.09 -20.59
C PHE A 145 82.31 -14.50 -21.90
N LEU A 146 83.57 -14.07 -21.87
CA LEU A 146 84.29 -13.57 -23.05
C LEU A 146 85.27 -14.63 -23.56
N TYR A 147 86.30 -14.92 -22.76
CA TYR A 147 87.32 -15.91 -23.07
C TYR A 147 88.00 -16.40 -21.79
N ALA A 148 88.70 -17.52 -21.88
CA ALA A 148 89.56 -18.02 -20.81
C ALA A 148 91.02 -17.98 -21.28
N GLU A 149 91.95 -17.92 -20.34
CA GLU A 149 93.38 -17.93 -20.61
C GLU A 149 94.16 -18.64 -19.51
N LYS A 150 95.39 -19.05 -19.85
CA LYS A 150 96.41 -19.47 -18.90
C LYS A 150 97.69 -18.70 -19.20
N ASN A 151 98.20 -17.93 -18.24
CA ASN A 151 99.47 -17.21 -18.35
C ASN A 151 99.61 -16.38 -19.66
N GLY A 152 98.53 -15.72 -20.09
CA GLY A 152 98.49 -14.93 -21.32
C GLY A 152 98.21 -15.72 -22.61
N TYR A 153 98.09 -17.05 -22.54
CA TYR A 153 97.68 -17.87 -23.68
C TYR A 153 96.17 -18.12 -23.63
N GLN A 154 95.45 -17.71 -24.67
CA GLN A 154 94.01 -17.92 -24.78
C GLN A 154 93.68 -19.43 -24.85
N ALA A 155 92.70 -19.85 -24.05
CA ALA A 155 92.24 -21.22 -23.97
C ALA A 155 91.22 -21.55 -25.07
N THR A 156 91.31 -22.76 -25.62
CA THR A 156 90.36 -23.26 -26.63
C THR A 156 89.23 -24.05 -25.98
N GLU A 157 87.99 -23.85 -26.44
CA GLU A 157 86.85 -24.59 -25.90
C GLU A 157 86.88 -26.07 -26.29
N ILE A 158 86.62 -26.95 -25.33
CA ILE A 158 86.37 -28.38 -25.56
C ILE A 158 85.02 -28.77 -24.97
N ASP A 159 84.41 -29.82 -25.52
CA ASP A 159 83.22 -30.43 -24.93
C ASP A 159 83.57 -31.02 -23.54
N ALA A 160 82.68 -30.83 -22.56
CA ALA A 160 82.88 -31.33 -21.19
C ALA A 160 83.11 -32.86 -21.13
N SER A 161 82.58 -33.62 -22.08
CA SER A 161 82.85 -35.07 -22.20
C SER A 161 84.33 -35.39 -22.45
N ASN A 162 85.10 -34.45 -23.02
CA ASN A 162 86.52 -34.61 -23.28
C ASN A 162 87.41 -34.14 -22.12
N LYS A 163 86.84 -33.70 -20.99
CA LYS A 163 87.62 -33.17 -19.85
C LYS A 163 88.71 -34.12 -19.36
N ALA A 164 88.41 -35.41 -19.27
CA ALA A 164 89.37 -36.43 -18.83
C ALA A 164 90.56 -36.59 -19.80
N ARG A 165 90.36 -36.34 -21.10
CA ARG A 165 91.43 -36.41 -22.12
C ARG A 165 92.30 -35.16 -22.13
N ALA A 166 91.78 -34.05 -21.64
CA ALA A 166 92.49 -32.78 -21.52
C ALA A 166 93.35 -32.70 -20.26
N THR A 167 93.01 -33.46 -19.22
CA THR A 167 93.78 -33.52 -17.97
C THR A 167 94.70 -34.74 -17.86
N ASP A 168 94.53 -35.75 -18.73
CA ASP A 168 95.41 -36.93 -18.76
C ASP A 168 96.78 -36.61 -19.35
N SER A 169 97.83 -36.69 -18.51
CA SER A 169 99.22 -36.44 -18.90
C SER A 169 99.72 -37.26 -20.11
N GLY A 170 99.15 -38.45 -20.36
CA GLY A 170 99.51 -39.34 -21.47
C GLY A 170 98.71 -39.13 -22.75
N SER A 171 97.71 -38.24 -22.72
CA SER A 171 96.85 -37.95 -23.87
C SER A 171 97.51 -37.00 -24.86
N ILE A 172 97.33 -37.23 -26.17
CA ILE A 172 97.75 -36.26 -27.20
C ILE A 172 96.93 -34.95 -27.15
N TYR A 173 95.82 -34.96 -26.41
CA TYR A 173 94.94 -33.82 -26.18
C TYR A 173 95.17 -33.18 -24.81
N ASN A 174 96.20 -33.60 -24.08
CA ASN A 174 96.58 -33.01 -22.81
C ASN A 174 96.79 -31.50 -22.96
N ALA A 175 96.09 -30.73 -22.14
CA ALA A 175 96.20 -29.29 -22.11
C ALA A 175 97.57 -28.88 -21.55
N THR A 176 98.19 -27.88 -22.17
CA THR A 176 99.47 -27.34 -21.67
C THR A 176 99.34 -25.85 -21.40
N VAL A 177 100.23 -25.28 -20.60
CA VAL A 177 100.24 -23.84 -20.33
C VAL A 177 100.23 -22.98 -21.61
N LYS A 178 100.86 -23.46 -22.70
CA LYS A 178 100.94 -22.75 -23.99
C LYS A 178 99.82 -23.12 -24.96
N SER A 179 99.05 -24.15 -24.67
CA SER A 179 97.85 -24.55 -25.42
C SER A 179 96.78 -24.97 -24.42
N PRO A 180 96.28 -24.00 -23.63
CA PRO A 180 95.28 -24.28 -22.62
C PRO A 180 93.93 -24.56 -23.28
N VAL A 181 93.08 -25.29 -22.58
CA VAL A 181 91.70 -25.56 -22.99
C VAL A 181 90.75 -25.18 -21.88
N TYR A 182 89.48 -24.96 -22.21
CA TYR A 182 88.45 -24.77 -21.21
C TYR A 182 87.20 -25.56 -21.56
N TYR A 183 86.43 -25.93 -20.54
CA TYR A 183 85.13 -26.58 -20.72
C TYR A 183 84.08 -25.97 -19.81
N ARG A 184 82.81 -26.15 -20.20
CA ARG A 184 81.66 -25.64 -19.45
C ARG A 184 80.88 -26.79 -18.84
N GLU A 185 80.64 -26.74 -17.54
CA GLU A 185 79.85 -27.76 -16.83
C GLU A 185 79.12 -27.09 -15.66
N GLY A 186 77.81 -27.33 -15.52
CA GLY A 186 77.01 -26.82 -14.40
C GLY A 186 76.98 -25.28 -14.24
N GLY A 187 77.11 -24.51 -15.32
CA GLY A 187 77.14 -23.03 -15.27
C GLY A 187 78.51 -22.44 -14.86
N LYS A 188 79.53 -23.29 -14.73
CA LYS A 188 80.91 -22.90 -14.46
C LYS A 188 81.82 -23.13 -15.66
N ILE A 189 82.93 -22.41 -15.69
CA ILE A 189 83.99 -22.52 -16.69
C ILE A 189 85.26 -22.99 -16.01
N PHE A 190 85.76 -24.13 -16.45
CA PHE A 190 86.98 -24.74 -15.94
C PHE A 190 88.08 -24.57 -16.99
N VAL A 191 89.27 -24.15 -16.57
CA VAL A 191 90.43 -23.91 -17.41
C VAL A 191 91.50 -24.93 -17.09
N GLU A 192 92.01 -25.58 -18.13
CA GLU A 192 93.04 -26.60 -18.04
C GLU A 192 94.29 -26.22 -18.86
N PRO A 193 95.50 -26.58 -18.40
CA PRO A 193 95.76 -27.30 -17.16
C PRO A 193 95.74 -26.34 -15.95
N ASP A 194 95.36 -26.88 -14.79
CA ASP A 194 95.68 -26.28 -13.48
C ASP A 194 95.01 -24.91 -13.24
N GLY A 195 93.78 -24.72 -13.72
CA GLY A 195 93.06 -23.45 -13.59
C GLY A 195 93.62 -22.34 -14.48
N GLY A 196 93.09 -21.12 -14.39
CA GLY A 196 93.47 -20.01 -15.27
C GLY A 196 92.62 -18.76 -15.08
N GLY A 197 92.82 -17.75 -15.92
CA GLY A 197 92.01 -16.55 -15.93
C GLY A 197 90.75 -16.74 -16.78
N VAL A 198 89.57 -16.47 -16.23
CA VAL A 198 88.31 -16.44 -16.96
C VAL A 198 87.86 -14.99 -17.05
N HIS A 199 87.88 -14.44 -18.26
CA HIS A 199 87.48 -13.06 -18.52
C HIS A 199 85.98 -12.99 -18.78
N VAL A 200 85.30 -12.18 -17.98
CA VAL A 200 83.84 -12.08 -17.98
C VAL A 200 83.41 -10.61 -17.89
N VAL A 201 82.14 -10.33 -18.22
CA VAL A 201 81.46 -9.09 -17.85
C VAL A 201 80.33 -9.45 -16.92
N ASP A 202 80.40 -9.01 -15.66
CA ASP A 202 79.30 -9.19 -14.72
C ASP A 202 78.06 -8.43 -15.16
N TYR A 203 76.89 -9.06 -15.09
CA TYR A 203 75.63 -8.37 -15.38
C TYR A 203 75.35 -7.38 -14.23
N PRO A 204 75.24 -6.08 -14.52
CA PRO A 204 75.10 -5.09 -13.47
C PRO A 204 73.68 -5.09 -12.90
N THR A 205 73.57 -4.73 -11.62
CA THR A 205 72.31 -4.29 -11.01
C THR A 205 72.28 -2.77 -11.01
N ILE A 206 71.38 -2.18 -11.78
CA ILE A 206 71.25 -0.74 -11.94
C ILE A 206 70.08 -0.26 -11.09
N ALA A 207 70.39 0.26 -9.90
CA ALA A 207 69.37 0.77 -9.00
C ALA A 207 68.70 2.04 -9.56
N TYR A 208 67.38 2.15 -9.37
CA TYR A 208 66.56 3.26 -9.87
C TYR A 208 67.08 4.66 -9.46
N GLY A 209 67.65 4.79 -8.26
CA GLY A 209 68.16 6.05 -7.70
C GLY A 209 69.59 6.39 -8.10
N ASN A 210 70.30 5.49 -8.81
CA ASN A 210 71.67 5.75 -9.21
C ASN A 210 71.74 6.90 -10.22
N SER A 211 72.77 7.73 -10.09
CA SER A 211 73.03 8.87 -10.98
C SER A 211 73.61 8.47 -12.34
N GLY A 212 73.87 7.18 -12.57
CA GLY A 212 74.42 6.64 -13.80
C GLY A 212 74.26 5.12 -13.91
N VAL A 213 74.53 4.60 -15.10
CA VAL A 213 74.47 3.17 -15.43
C VAL A 213 75.87 2.59 -15.35
N THR A 214 76.20 1.87 -14.28
CA THR A 214 77.53 1.25 -14.08
C THR A 214 77.54 -0.21 -14.54
N GLY A 215 78.73 -0.72 -14.91
CA GLY A 215 78.92 -2.11 -15.36
C GLY A 215 78.50 -2.39 -16.81
N VAL A 216 78.23 -1.34 -17.59
CA VAL A 216 78.18 -1.38 -19.06
C VAL A 216 79.19 -0.36 -19.62
N PRO A 217 79.66 -0.52 -20.87
CA PRO A 217 80.46 0.53 -21.51
C PRO A 217 79.71 1.87 -21.54
N ASP A 218 80.41 2.97 -21.28
CA ASP A 218 79.81 4.32 -21.21
C ASP A 218 79.01 4.68 -22.47
N ASP A 219 79.49 4.25 -23.66
CA ASP A 219 78.85 4.57 -24.93
C ASP A 219 77.46 3.90 -25.12
N VAL A 220 77.13 2.87 -24.33
CA VAL A 220 75.81 2.19 -24.39
C VAL A 220 74.88 2.55 -23.25
N GLU A 221 75.29 3.42 -22.33
CA GLU A 221 74.47 3.86 -21.21
C GLU A 221 73.11 4.41 -21.69
N HIS A 222 73.09 5.21 -22.76
CA HIS A 222 71.85 5.74 -23.33
C HIS A 222 70.92 4.64 -23.86
N LEU A 223 71.46 3.56 -24.42
CA LEU A 223 70.67 2.42 -24.90
C LEU A 223 70.02 1.68 -23.73
N VAL A 224 70.72 1.54 -22.60
CA VAL A 224 70.16 0.93 -21.39
C VAL A 224 68.98 1.73 -20.87
N ILE A 225 69.10 3.06 -20.81
CA ILE A 225 67.99 3.94 -20.42
C ILE A 225 66.82 3.84 -21.40
N MET A 226 67.10 3.84 -22.72
CA MET A 226 66.05 3.74 -23.73
C MET A 226 65.30 2.40 -23.67
N GLY A 227 66.00 1.27 -23.50
CA GLY A 227 65.34 -0.03 -23.37
C GLY A 227 64.59 -0.18 -22.03
N ALA A 228 65.09 0.41 -20.94
CA ALA A 228 64.33 0.51 -19.69
C ALA A 228 63.05 1.34 -19.87
N ALA A 229 63.12 2.42 -20.64
CA ALA A 229 61.96 3.24 -21.01
C ALA A 229 60.95 2.46 -21.88
N VAL A 230 61.40 1.65 -22.84
CA VAL A 230 60.51 0.75 -23.61
C VAL A 230 59.73 -0.18 -22.66
N LYS A 231 60.41 -0.81 -21.70
CA LYS A 231 59.78 -1.71 -20.72
C LYS A 231 58.82 -0.95 -19.79
N ALA A 232 59.19 0.25 -19.36
CA ALA A 232 58.33 1.12 -18.57
C ALA A 232 57.05 1.52 -19.32
N ARG A 233 57.16 1.85 -20.61
CA ARG A 233 56.01 2.18 -21.47
C ARG A 233 55.05 1.02 -21.64
N ILE A 234 55.58 -0.21 -21.76
CA ILE A 234 54.78 -1.44 -21.77
C ILE A 234 54.05 -1.61 -20.41
N GLY A 235 54.73 -1.34 -19.29
CA GLY A 235 54.11 -1.35 -17.96
C GLY A 235 52.94 -0.37 -17.84
N GLN A 236 53.13 0.88 -18.26
CA GLN A 236 52.07 1.90 -18.29
C GLN A 236 50.87 1.48 -19.15
N LEU A 237 51.09 0.83 -20.30
CA LEU A 237 50.02 0.30 -21.15
C LEU A 237 49.19 -0.79 -20.46
N VAL A 238 49.83 -1.63 -19.64
CA VAL A 238 49.15 -2.65 -18.83
C VAL A 238 48.29 -2.00 -17.76
N LEU A 239 48.81 -1.00 -17.05
CA LEU A 239 48.04 -0.26 -16.04
C LEU A 239 46.82 0.45 -16.65
N LEU A 240 46.99 1.09 -17.80
CA LEU A 240 45.89 1.76 -18.52
C LEU A 240 44.81 0.78 -18.94
N ARG A 241 45.18 -0.44 -19.37
CA ARG A 241 44.22 -1.51 -19.70
C ARG A 241 43.41 -1.93 -18.47
N VAL A 242 44.04 -2.06 -17.31
CA VAL A 242 43.35 -2.39 -16.05
C VAL A 242 42.37 -1.27 -15.67
N GLY A 243 42.77 -0.01 -15.84
CA GLY A 243 41.90 1.14 -15.58
C GLY A 243 40.60 1.14 -16.39
N ILE A 244 40.61 0.64 -17.64
CA ILE A 244 39.37 0.50 -18.45
C ILE A 244 38.39 -0.49 -17.81
N ALA A 245 38.88 -1.57 -17.20
CA ALA A 245 38.04 -2.58 -16.55
C ALA A 245 37.41 -2.06 -15.24
N GLU A 246 37.96 -1.00 -14.66
CA GLU A 246 37.47 -0.36 -13.44
C GLU A 246 36.47 0.79 -13.71
N ILE A 247 36.17 1.11 -14.97
CA ILE A 247 35.15 2.11 -15.30
C ILE A 247 33.76 1.53 -15.01
N ASP A 248 33.14 2.00 -13.93
CA ASP A 248 31.80 1.60 -13.52
C ASP A 248 30.76 1.89 -14.62
N SER A 249 30.06 0.84 -15.05
CA SER A 249 28.95 0.99 -15.98
C SER A 249 27.72 1.59 -15.29
N PRO A 250 26.99 2.53 -15.92
CA PRO A 250 25.78 3.06 -15.33
C PRO A 250 24.70 1.98 -15.21
N THR A 251 23.91 2.03 -14.14
CA THR A 251 22.82 1.08 -13.87
C THR A 251 21.47 1.77 -13.89
N PHE A 252 20.47 1.15 -14.50
CA PHE A 252 19.10 1.66 -14.49
C PHE A 252 18.29 1.01 -13.36
N THR A 253 17.90 1.80 -12.35
CA THR A 253 16.98 1.34 -11.31
C THR A 253 15.54 1.60 -11.71
N GLU A 254 14.73 0.54 -11.78
CA GLU A 254 13.31 0.61 -12.14
C GLU A 254 12.51 1.55 -11.22
N VAL A 255 11.43 2.11 -11.75
CA VAL A 255 10.45 2.88 -10.97
C VAL A 255 9.23 1.99 -10.79
N GLU A 256 8.68 1.90 -9.58
CA GLU A 256 7.48 1.13 -9.32
C GLU A 256 6.24 2.02 -9.43
N LEU A 257 5.19 1.51 -10.10
CA LEU A 257 3.86 2.13 -10.12
C LEU A 257 2.97 1.41 -9.09
N VAL A 258 2.62 2.14 -8.03
CA VAL A 258 1.60 1.70 -7.08
C VAL A 258 0.29 2.42 -7.42
N LEU A 259 -0.85 1.72 -7.35
CA LEU A 259 -2.21 2.25 -7.52
C LEU A 259 -3.01 2.03 -6.23
N ASP A 260 -4.07 2.81 -6.01
CA ASP A 260 -4.92 2.63 -4.82
C ASP A 260 -5.95 1.54 -5.06
N ALA A 261 -6.36 0.89 -3.98
CA ALA A 261 -7.51 0.01 -4.01
C ALA A 261 -8.78 0.81 -4.38
N ILE A 262 -9.69 0.15 -5.11
CA ILE A 262 -10.99 0.72 -5.43
C ILE A 262 -11.76 0.94 -4.11
N PRO A 263 -12.30 2.15 -3.86
CA PRO A 263 -13.03 2.44 -2.63
C PRO A 263 -14.29 1.59 -2.50
N SER A 264 -14.59 1.13 -1.28
CA SER A 264 -15.83 0.43 -0.95
C SER A 264 -16.89 1.42 -0.45
N ILE A 265 -18.08 1.39 -1.05
CA ILE A 265 -19.18 2.29 -0.70
C ILE A 265 -20.24 1.49 0.08
N THR A 266 -20.49 1.86 1.34
CA THR A 266 -21.39 1.10 2.25
C THR A 266 -22.40 1.97 3.02
N ASP A 267 -22.43 3.27 2.78
CA ASP A 267 -23.15 4.25 3.61
C ASP A 267 -24.47 4.74 3.01
N PHE A 268 -24.96 4.12 1.92
CA PHE A 268 -26.27 4.43 1.37
C PHE A 268 -27.40 3.97 2.31
N SER A 269 -28.19 4.92 2.83
CA SER A 269 -29.38 4.66 3.63
C SER A 269 -30.55 5.56 3.20
N ILE A 270 -31.76 5.02 3.13
CA ILE A 270 -33.01 5.78 2.91
C ILE A 270 -33.57 6.16 4.28
N SER A 271 -33.86 7.44 4.48
CA SER A 271 -34.21 7.98 5.81
C SER A 271 -35.69 7.83 6.17
N GLU A 272 -36.54 7.61 5.18
CA GLU A 272 -38.00 7.69 5.32
C GLU A 272 -38.67 6.31 5.38
N SER A 273 -39.77 6.21 6.12
CA SER A 273 -40.53 4.96 6.31
C SER A 273 -41.84 4.98 5.53
N ALA A 274 -42.32 3.80 5.11
CA ALA A 274 -43.53 3.70 4.30
C ALA A 274 -44.77 4.18 5.08
N PRO A 275 -45.67 4.96 4.45
CA PRO A 275 -46.89 5.42 5.09
C PRO A 275 -47.82 4.23 5.41
N THR A 276 -48.62 4.35 6.48
CA THR A 276 -49.54 3.29 6.92
C THR A 276 -50.99 3.73 6.71
N LEU A 277 -51.81 2.88 6.09
CA LEU A 277 -53.22 3.16 5.86
C LEU A 277 -54.05 2.92 7.13
N VAL A 278 -54.71 3.97 7.62
CA VAL A 278 -55.66 3.90 8.74
C VAL A 278 -57.03 4.36 8.27
N LEU A 279 -58.06 3.55 8.48
CA LEU A 279 -59.41 3.83 8.01
C LEU A 279 -60.40 3.84 9.17
N GLU A 280 -61.35 4.78 9.18
CA GLU A 280 -62.41 4.80 10.19
C GLU A 280 -63.38 3.61 10.01
N ALA A 281 -63.88 3.08 11.14
CA ALA A 281 -64.89 2.03 11.20
C ALA A 281 -66.24 2.50 10.63
N SER A 282 -67.06 1.57 10.14
CA SER A 282 -68.42 1.88 9.66
C SER A 282 -69.30 2.41 10.79
N PRO A 283 -70.21 3.37 10.52
CA PRO A 283 -71.13 3.88 11.53
C PRO A 283 -72.13 2.81 11.94
N SER A 284 -72.50 2.78 13.22
CA SER A 284 -73.59 1.94 13.74
C SER A 284 -74.90 2.73 13.72
N ILE A 285 -75.82 2.38 12.82
CA ILE A 285 -77.14 3.01 12.73
C ILE A 285 -78.12 2.16 13.55
N THR A 286 -78.69 2.72 14.61
CA THR A 286 -79.73 2.07 15.43
C THR A 286 -81.08 2.06 14.69
N ASP A 287 -81.97 1.13 15.02
CA ASP A 287 -83.29 1.02 14.39
C ASP A 287 -84.20 2.21 14.71
N LEU A 288 -85.18 2.46 13.82
CA LEU A 288 -86.21 3.49 14.00
C LEU A 288 -87.13 3.14 15.18
N THR A 289 -87.24 4.05 16.13
CA THR A 289 -88.20 3.96 17.24
C THR A 289 -89.22 5.10 17.14
N ILE A 290 -90.51 4.78 17.06
CA ILE A 290 -91.59 5.79 17.07
C ILE A 290 -91.98 6.10 18.52
N SER A 291 -91.79 7.34 18.94
CA SER A 291 -92.01 7.75 20.34
C SER A 291 -93.39 8.38 20.58
N ALA A 292 -94.09 8.74 19.50
CA ALA A 292 -95.45 9.27 19.54
C ALA A 292 -96.47 8.24 20.05
N SER A 293 -97.38 8.66 20.93
CA SER A 293 -98.47 7.82 21.46
C SER A 293 -99.77 8.05 20.70
N ALA A 294 -100.53 6.97 20.44
CA ALA A 294 -101.81 7.06 19.74
C ALA A 294 -102.91 7.67 20.64
N PRO A 295 -103.77 8.55 20.11
CA PRO A 295 -104.87 9.14 20.88
C PRO A 295 -105.96 8.11 21.21
N THR A 296 -106.72 8.33 22.29
CA THR A 296 -107.79 7.45 22.75
C THR A 296 -109.16 7.92 22.25
N SER A 297 -109.99 6.99 21.75
CA SER A 297 -111.35 7.29 21.28
C SER A 297 -112.24 7.84 22.41
N PRO A 298 -113.12 8.83 22.14
CA PRO A 298 -114.08 9.33 23.13
C PRO A 298 -115.16 8.29 23.46
N VAL A 299 -115.77 8.43 24.65
CA VAL A 299 -116.81 7.53 25.18
C VAL A 299 -118.19 8.00 24.71
N SER A 300 -119.06 7.10 24.29
CA SER A 300 -120.42 7.43 23.81
C SER A 300 -121.34 7.94 24.93
N PRO A 301 -122.25 8.91 24.66
CA PRO A 301 -123.19 9.43 25.66
C PRO A 301 -124.22 8.38 26.10
N SER A 302 -124.66 8.46 27.35
CA SER A 302 -125.67 7.58 27.97
C SER A 302 -126.85 8.41 28.46
N PHE A 303 -128.06 8.10 28.02
CA PHE A 303 -129.28 8.78 28.48
C PHE A 303 -129.80 8.10 29.75
N THR A 304 -129.88 8.83 30.86
CA THR A 304 -130.44 8.32 32.12
C THR A 304 -131.88 8.78 32.25
N ASP A 305 -132.82 7.89 32.60
CA ASP A 305 -134.24 8.23 32.83
C ASP A 305 -134.37 9.20 34.00
N ASN A 306 -134.40 10.51 33.71
CA ASN A 306 -134.62 11.53 34.75
C ASN A 306 -136.12 11.54 35.12
N VAL A 307 -136.45 11.20 36.37
CA VAL A 307 -137.80 11.30 36.91
C VAL A 307 -138.24 12.77 36.91
N VAL A 308 -139.21 13.11 36.07
CA VAL A 308 -139.77 14.47 35.96
C VAL A 308 -140.79 14.71 37.08
N THR A 309 -140.56 15.70 37.95
CA THR A 309 -141.46 16.05 39.06
C THR A 309 -142.51 17.08 38.62
N LEU A 310 -143.81 16.75 38.74
CA LEU A 310 -144.94 17.62 38.34
C LEU A 310 -145.71 18.22 39.55
N PRO A 311 -146.30 19.43 39.42
CA PRO A 311 -147.18 20.01 40.45
C PRO A 311 -148.58 19.35 40.52
N ALA A 312 -149.35 19.61 41.60
CA ALA A 312 -150.68 19.01 41.83
C ALA A 312 -151.83 19.60 40.96
N SER A 313 -152.87 18.82 40.65
CA SER A 313 -153.97 19.18 39.73
C SER A 313 -155.09 20.04 40.36
N PRO A 314 -155.73 20.99 39.61
CA PRO A 314 -156.78 21.89 40.12
C PRO A 314 -158.18 21.24 40.30
N SER A 315 -159.01 21.75 41.24
CA SER A 315 -160.38 21.24 41.58
C SER A 315 -161.39 22.37 41.93
N TYR A 316 -162.69 22.22 41.59
CA TYR A 316 -163.79 23.19 41.83
C TYR A 316 -164.90 22.64 42.75
N THR A 317 -165.45 23.45 43.66
CA THR A 317 -166.53 23.08 44.60
C THR A 317 -167.67 24.12 44.59
N PRO A 318 -168.93 23.74 44.25
CA PRO A 318 -170.05 24.68 44.12
C PRO A 318 -170.66 25.10 45.49
N PRO A 319 -171.20 26.34 45.63
CA PRO A 319 -171.93 26.79 46.83
C PRO A 319 -173.38 26.23 46.91
N VAL A 320 -174.17 26.45 47.99
CA VAL A 320 -175.60 25.98 48.16
C VAL A 320 -176.57 27.07 48.70
N THR A 321 -177.85 27.13 48.27
CA THR A 321 -178.92 28.07 48.76
C THR A 321 -180.17 27.38 49.36
N ASP A 322 -180.89 28.09 50.25
CA ASP A 322 -182.19 27.68 50.84
C ASP A 322 -183.20 28.85 50.74
N LEU A 323 -184.20 28.74 49.85
CA LEU A 323 -185.19 29.79 49.56
C LEU A 323 -186.60 29.32 49.94
N SER A 324 -187.38 30.12 50.68
CA SER A 324 -188.77 29.79 51.04
C SER A 324 -189.72 30.97 50.79
N PHE A 325 -190.86 30.66 50.16
CA PHE A 325 -191.93 31.61 49.81
C PHE A 325 -193.22 31.39 50.62
N ALA A 326 -193.22 30.42 51.54
CA ALA A 326 -194.40 29.97 52.27
C ALA A 326 -195.11 31.10 53.04
N SER A 327 -194.34 32.07 53.54
CA SER A 327 -194.85 33.24 54.27
C SER A 327 -195.63 34.19 53.35
N ALA A 328 -195.18 34.37 52.10
CA ALA A 328 -195.79 35.30 51.15
C ALA A 328 -197.14 34.78 50.63
N ASP A 329 -197.25 33.46 50.43
CA ASP A 329 -198.48 32.82 49.96
C ASP A 329 -199.63 33.00 50.99
N THR A 330 -199.34 32.80 52.28
CA THR A 330 -200.32 32.92 53.37
C THR A 330 -200.92 34.33 53.47
N PHE A 331 -200.11 35.37 53.27
CA PHE A 331 -200.57 36.76 53.33
C PHE A 331 -201.41 37.15 52.10
N ILE A 332 -201.13 36.55 50.93
CA ILE A 332 -201.90 36.75 49.70
C ILE A 332 -203.24 36.01 49.76
N THR A 333 -203.28 34.76 50.24
CA THR A 333 -204.47 33.91 50.12
C THR A 333 -205.42 33.99 51.30
N THR A 334 -204.95 34.29 52.51
CA THR A 334 -205.77 34.17 53.74
C THR A 334 -206.14 35.52 54.31
N ASN A 335 -205.22 36.47 54.30
CA ASN A 335 -205.40 37.74 55.00
C ASN A 335 -205.63 38.93 54.06
N GLU A 336 -205.61 38.69 52.75
CA GLU A 336 -205.76 39.70 51.69
C GLU A 336 -204.92 40.98 51.97
N ASP A 337 -203.66 40.80 52.42
CA ASP A 337 -202.79 41.89 52.85
C ASP A 337 -201.51 41.96 51.99
N VAL A 338 -201.53 42.82 50.98
CA VAL A 338 -200.57 42.83 49.85
C VAL A 338 -199.20 43.40 50.23
N GLU A 339 -199.13 44.23 51.26
CA GLU A 339 -197.89 44.94 51.63
C GLU A 339 -196.90 44.01 52.33
N LEU A 340 -197.39 43.05 53.11
CA LEU A 340 -196.56 42.13 53.87
C LEU A 340 -195.95 41.02 53.01
N ALA A 341 -196.61 40.64 51.93
CA ALA A 341 -196.08 39.69 50.95
C ALA A 341 -194.87 40.24 50.16
N ASN A 342 -194.84 41.56 49.90
CA ASN A 342 -193.76 42.20 49.15
C ASN A 342 -192.43 42.28 49.93
N ALA A 343 -192.48 42.40 51.25
CA ALA A 343 -191.27 42.45 52.08
C ALA A 343 -190.47 41.14 52.06
N GLU A 344 -191.15 39.99 52.09
CA GLU A 344 -190.47 38.69 52.18
C GLU A 344 -189.87 38.22 50.83
N LEU A 345 -190.43 38.70 49.72
CA LEU A 345 -189.81 38.55 48.40
C LEU A 345 -188.48 39.31 48.27
N GLN A 346 -188.30 40.47 48.92
CA GLN A 346 -187.01 41.19 48.90
C GLN A 346 -185.90 40.43 49.64
N LYS A 347 -186.24 39.68 50.68
CA LYS A 347 -185.29 38.87 51.46
C LYS A 347 -184.72 37.72 50.63
N VAL A 348 -185.60 37.01 49.91
CA VAL A 348 -185.24 35.97 48.95
C VAL A 348 -184.32 36.54 47.86
N SER A 349 -184.60 37.75 47.36
CA SER A 349 -183.74 38.41 46.37
C SER A 349 -182.32 38.69 46.89
N THR A 350 -182.14 38.91 48.20
CA THR A 350 -180.82 39.21 48.77
C THR A 350 -179.94 37.94 48.90
N GLN A 351 -180.53 36.79 49.22
CA GLN A 351 -179.82 35.52 49.31
C GLN A 351 -179.32 35.01 47.95
N ILE A 352 -180.07 35.27 46.88
CA ILE A 352 -179.67 34.94 45.50
C ILE A 352 -178.38 35.68 45.11
N ASN A 353 -178.26 36.96 45.48
CA ASN A 353 -177.07 37.75 45.15
C ASN A 353 -175.79 37.24 45.84
N LYS A 354 -175.87 36.74 47.08
CA LYS A 354 -174.71 36.21 47.80
C LYS A 354 -174.17 34.92 47.17
N PHE A 355 -175.06 34.03 46.75
CA PHE A 355 -174.67 32.78 46.09
C PHE A 355 -173.96 33.01 44.76
N GLN A 356 -174.39 34.01 43.99
CA GLN A 356 -173.70 34.40 42.75
C GLN A 356 -172.25 34.86 43.01
N ALA A 357 -171.98 35.56 44.12
CA ALA A 357 -170.64 36.00 44.47
C ALA A 357 -169.70 34.82 44.86
N ASP A 358 -170.21 33.83 45.58
CA ASP A 358 -169.41 32.66 46.00
C ASP A 358 -169.01 31.77 44.81
N ILE A 359 -169.87 31.63 43.80
CA ILE A 359 -169.53 30.95 42.54
C ILE A 359 -168.33 31.63 41.87
N GLN A 360 -168.32 32.96 41.80
CA GLN A 360 -167.24 33.70 41.15
C GLN A 360 -165.89 33.49 41.86
N ASN A 361 -165.87 33.46 43.20
CA ASN A 361 -164.64 33.29 43.97
C ASN A 361 -163.98 31.91 43.74
N GLN A 362 -164.78 30.82 43.75
CA GLN A 362 -164.23 29.48 43.51
C GLN A 362 -163.71 29.27 42.09
N VAL A 363 -164.33 29.91 41.10
CA VAL A 363 -163.81 29.91 39.72
C VAL A 363 -162.44 30.60 39.65
N GLN A 364 -162.23 31.70 40.38
CA GLN A 364 -160.93 32.38 40.40
C GLN A 364 -159.81 31.50 40.95
N LYS A 365 -160.04 30.79 42.08
CA LYS A 365 -159.04 29.88 42.66
C LYS A 365 -158.65 28.72 41.74
N PHE A 366 -159.63 28.12 41.06
CA PHE A 366 -159.36 27.06 40.10
C PHE A 366 -158.47 27.55 38.95
N ASN A 367 -158.75 28.75 38.45
CA ASN A 367 -157.99 29.36 37.37
C ASN A 367 -156.53 29.65 37.78
N GLU A 368 -156.27 30.12 39.01
CA GLU A 368 -154.90 30.33 39.51
C GLU A 368 -154.07 29.03 39.52
N VAL A 369 -154.61 27.95 40.11
CA VAL A 369 -153.89 26.66 40.20
C VAL A 369 -153.67 26.04 38.82
N ASN A 370 -154.64 26.17 37.91
CA ASN A 370 -154.51 25.66 36.54
C ASN A 370 -153.38 26.36 35.77
N VAL A 371 -153.20 27.68 35.95
CA VAL A 371 -152.08 28.43 35.34
C VAL A 371 -150.73 27.93 35.86
N VAL A 372 -150.60 27.72 37.17
CA VAL A 372 -149.35 27.21 37.79
C VAL A 372 -149.01 25.81 37.28
N TYR A 373 -149.99 24.92 37.18
CA TYR A 373 -149.77 23.56 36.67
C TYR A 373 -149.26 23.56 35.22
N GLN A 374 -149.88 24.35 34.34
CA GLN A 374 -149.45 24.46 32.94
C GLN A 374 -148.01 25.00 32.82
N ALA A 375 -147.62 25.97 33.65
CA ALA A 375 -146.25 26.49 33.67
C ALA A 375 -145.22 25.44 34.14
N GLY A 376 -145.56 24.62 35.14
CA GLY A 376 -144.69 23.56 35.64
C GLY A 376 -144.39 22.47 34.60
N VAL A 377 -145.41 22.06 33.84
CA VAL A 377 -145.25 21.09 32.73
C VAL A 377 -144.32 21.64 31.64
N GLN A 378 -144.48 22.91 31.25
CA GLN A 378 -143.63 23.53 30.22
C GLN A 378 -142.16 23.58 30.63
N LYS A 379 -141.87 23.93 31.89
CA LYS A 379 -140.51 23.98 32.41
C LYS A 379 -139.82 22.60 32.36
N ALA A 380 -140.51 21.56 32.79
CA ALA A 380 -139.98 20.20 32.77
C ALA A 380 -139.60 19.72 31.36
N ILE A 381 -140.43 20.05 30.36
CA ILE A 381 -140.14 19.75 28.95
C ILE A 381 -138.88 20.50 28.49
N GLN A 382 -138.75 21.78 28.86
CA GLN A 382 -137.61 22.60 28.46
C GLN A 382 -136.29 22.12 29.08
N ASP A 383 -136.29 21.73 30.36
CA ASP A 383 -135.09 21.24 31.05
C ASP A 383 -134.59 19.92 30.43
N ALA A 384 -135.49 18.98 30.12
CA ALA A 384 -135.13 17.72 29.46
C ALA A 384 -134.56 17.93 28.05
N GLN A 385 -135.12 18.88 27.28
CA GLN A 385 -134.58 19.25 25.97
C GLN A 385 -133.18 19.88 26.08
N LEU A 386 -132.93 20.71 27.10
CA LEU A 386 -131.63 21.33 27.32
C LEU A 386 -130.55 20.32 27.71
N ASP A 387 -130.87 19.34 28.55
CA ASP A 387 -129.90 18.34 29.03
C ASP A 387 -129.42 17.44 27.88
N SER A 388 -130.35 16.90 27.09
CA SER A 388 -130.03 16.15 25.87
C SER A 388 -129.18 16.97 24.87
N SER A 389 -129.44 18.28 24.77
CA SER A 389 -128.64 19.17 23.91
C SER A 389 -127.21 19.39 24.42
N LYS A 390 -126.97 19.35 25.74
CA LYS A 390 -125.64 19.52 26.33
C LYS A 390 -124.77 18.30 26.07
N ASP A 391 -125.28 17.11 26.34
CA ASP A 391 -124.55 15.85 26.14
C ASP A 391 -124.14 15.68 24.67
N THR A 392 -125.05 16.02 23.75
CA THR A 392 -124.78 15.98 22.30
C THR A 392 -123.65 16.94 21.92
N ARG A 393 -123.69 18.19 22.39
CA ARG A 393 -122.64 19.19 22.11
C ARG A 393 -121.29 18.78 22.70
N GLN A 394 -121.27 18.18 23.89
CA GLN A 394 -120.04 17.73 24.53
C GLN A 394 -119.38 16.60 23.73
N TYR A 395 -120.15 15.60 23.32
CA TYR A 395 -119.65 14.51 22.48
C TYR A 395 -119.15 14.99 21.11
N GLU A 396 -119.85 15.95 20.48
CA GLU A 396 -119.37 16.59 19.24
C GLU A 396 -118.03 17.32 19.40
N SER A 397 -117.81 17.98 20.55
CA SER A 397 -116.53 18.63 20.88
C SER A 397 -115.40 17.61 21.08
N ASP A 398 -115.69 16.51 21.79
CA ASP A 398 -114.69 15.46 22.04
C ASP A 398 -114.29 14.75 20.74
N LEU A 399 -115.22 14.52 19.81
CA LEU A 399 -114.92 13.99 18.48
C LEU A 399 -114.03 14.91 17.65
N ARG A 400 -114.27 16.23 17.69
CA ARG A 400 -113.40 17.21 17.02
C ARG A 400 -111.98 17.18 17.59
N ARG A 401 -111.86 17.15 18.92
CA ARG A 401 -110.56 17.08 19.59
C ARG A 401 -109.81 15.79 19.24
N TYR A 402 -110.49 14.65 19.25
CA TYR A 402 -109.91 13.37 18.82
C TYR A 402 -109.41 13.43 17.36
N HIS A 403 -110.17 14.02 16.44
CA HIS A 403 -109.75 14.18 15.06
C HIS A 403 -108.47 15.05 14.92
N GLU A 404 -108.39 16.16 15.66
CA GLU A 404 -107.19 17.00 15.71
C GLU A 404 -105.98 16.27 16.31
N GLU A 405 -106.19 15.47 17.36
CA GLU A 405 -105.14 14.65 17.98
C GLU A 405 -104.61 13.56 17.03
N VAL A 406 -105.48 12.93 16.23
CA VAL A 406 -105.08 11.96 15.19
C VAL A 406 -104.22 12.62 14.10
N LEU A 407 -104.58 13.83 13.66
CA LEU A 407 -103.78 14.58 12.68
C LEU A 407 -102.39 14.93 13.24
N LYS A 408 -102.32 15.37 14.50
CA LYS A 408 -101.04 15.65 15.18
C LYS A 408 -100.18 14.39 15.31
N TYR A 409 -100.78 13.26 15.68
CA TYR A 409 -100.07 11.98 15.73
C TYR A 409 -99.46 11.60 14.37
N GLN A 410 -100.25 11.68 13.29
CA GLN A 410 -99.77 11.40 11.93
C GLN A 410 -98.61 12.31 11.52
N GLN A 411 -98.65 13.59 11.89
CA GLN A 411 -97.57 14.53 11.64
C GLN A 411 -96.29 14.18 12.42
N LEU A 412 -96.41 13.86 13.72
CA LEU A 412 -95.26 13.49 14.55
C LEU A 412 -94.57 12.22 14.04
N VAL A 413 -95.34 11.19 13.70
CA VAL A 413 -94.82 9.96 13.09
C VAL A 413 -94.06 10.26 11.80
N ASN A 414 -94.64 11.10 10.92
CA ASN A 414 -93.99 11.47 9.67
C ASN A 414 -92.68 12.25 9.89
N THR A 415 -92.64 13.16 10.86
CA THR A 415 -91.43 13.90 11.23
C THR A 415 -90.35 12.96 11.74
N GLU A 416 -90.67 12.04 12.66
CA GLU A 416 -89.70 11.09 13.20
C GLU A 416 -89.12 10.16 12.10
N VAL A 417 -89.97 9.71 11.16
CA VAL A 417 -89.53 8.92 10.00
C VAL A 417 -88.62 9.73 9.07
N GLN A 418 -88.95 11.00 8.82
CA GLN A 418 -88.13 11.89 7.98
C GLN A 418 -86.77 12.19 8.63
N GLU A 419 -86.74 12.47 9.93
CA GLU A 419 -85.49 12.71 10.65
C GLU A 419 -84.59 11.47 10.66
N TYR A 420 -85.15 10.29 10.88
CA TYR A 420 -84.40 9.04 10.82
C TYR A 420 -83.78 8.80 9.43
N THR A 421 -84.59 8.91 8.38
CA THR A 421 -84.13 8.65 7.01
C THR A 421 -83.10 9.66 6.52
N LEU A 422 -83.31 10.96 6.76
CA LEU A 422 -82.41 12.02 6.28
C LEU A 422 -81.19 12.19 7.19
N ASN A 423 -81.40 12.42 8.49
CA ASN A 423 -80.32 12.81 9.39
C ASN A 423 -79.51 11.62 9.90
N ARG A 424 -80.12 10.46 10.15
CA ARG A 424 -79.39 9.29 10.66
C ARG A 424 -78.87 8.41 9.55
N LEU A 425 -79.71 8.07 8.57
CA LEU A 425 -79.29 7.12 7.54
C LEU A 425 -78.48 7.79 6.43
N GLN A 426 -79.03 8.79 5.73
CA GLN A 426 -78.36 9.40 4.58
C GLN A 426 -77.14 10.26 4.98
N LYS A 427 -77.29 11.13 5.97
CA LYS A 427 -76.23 12.05 6.39
C LYS A 427 -75.04 11.32 7.05
N ASP A 428 -75.24 10.44 8.02
CA ASP A 428 -74.11 9.76 8.67
C ASP A 428 -73.36 8.84 7.70
N LEU A 429 -74.08 8.15 6.81
CA LEU A 429 -73.47 7.32 5.77
C LEU A 429 -72.69 8.15 4.74
N SER A 430 -73.22 9.29 4.29
CA SER A 430 -72.52 10.17 3.35
C SER A 430 -71.26 10.79 3.95
N ILE A 431 -71.32 11.25 5.21
CA ILE A 431 -70.14 11.78 5.93
C ILE A 431 -69.08 10.70 6.08
N TRP A 432 -69.48 9.49 6.49
CA TRP A 432 -68.55 8.36 6.61
C TRP A 432 -67.90 8.03 5.25
N ALA A 433 -68.69 7.91 4.18
CA ALA A 433 -68.19 7.61 2.84
C ALA A 433 -67.23 8.71 2.33
N GLN A 434 -67.55 9.98 2.59
CA GLN A 434 -66.71 11.11 2.22
C GLN A 434 -65.38 11.11 3.00
N LYS A 435 -65.42 10.88 4.32
CA LYS A 435 -64.21 10.75 5.15
C LYS A 435 -63.33 9.59 4.68
N ARG A 436 -63.92 8.42 4.43
CA ARG A 436 -63.24 7.24 3.92
C ARG A 436 -62.55 7.51 2.58
N SER A 437 -63.25 8.20 1.66
CA SER A 437 -62.69 8.61 0.37
C SER A 437 -61.49 9.56 0.56
N SER A 438 -61.62 10.56 1.43
CA SER A 438 -60.53 11.50 1.76
C SER A 438 -59.31 10.79 2.38
N GLN A 439 -59.50 9.85 3.31
CA GLN A 439 -58.42 9.04 3.90
C GLN A 439 -57.67 8.24 2.82
N LEU A 440 -58.38 7.65 1.86
CA LEU A 440 -57.76 6.94 0.75
C LEU A 440 -56.98 7.89 -0.17
N GLN A 441 -57.52 9.07 -0.48
CA GLN A 441 -56.83 10.08 -1.29
C GLN A 441 -55.56 10.59 -0.60
N GLN A 442 -55.60 10.84 0.71
CA GLN A 442 -54.43 11.23 1.49
C GLN A 442 -53.36 10.14 1.48
N TYR A 443 -53.74 8.88 1.71
CA TYR A 443 -52.78 7.77 1.66
C TYR A 443 -52.13 7.61 0.28
N ILE A 444 -52.87 7.81 -0.81
CA ILE A 444 -52.30 7.79 -2.17
C ILE A 444 -51.29 8.94 -2.35
N ALA A 445 -51.63 10.16 -1.90
CA ALA A 445 -50.73 11.31 -1.97
C ALA A 445 -49.45 11.09 -1.13
N ASP A 446 -49.58 10.53 0.08
CA ASP A 446 -48.44 10.19 0.94
C ASP A 446 -47.54 9.12 0.29
N LEU A 447 -48.14 8.12 -0.37
CA LEU A 447 -47.41 7.08 -1.08
C LEU A 447 -46.64 7.63 -2.28
N ASP A 448 -47.23 8.57 -3.04
CA ASP A 448 -46.55 9.24 -4.15
C ASP A 448 -45.44 10.17 -3.66
N ARG A 449 -45.65 10.87 -2.53
CA ARG A 449 -44.60 11.66 -1.88
C ARG A 449 -43.44 10.79 -1.41
N PHE A 450 -43.73 9.67 -0.74
CA PHE A 450 -42.71 8.72 -0.29
C PHE A 450 -41.88 8.18 -1.46
N LYS A 451 -42.53 7.81 -2.57
CA LYS A 451 -41.83 7.39 -3.81
C LYS A 451 -40.94 8.50 -4.36
N ALA A 452 -41.45 9.74 -4.41
CA ALA A 452 -40.71 10.87 -4.93
C ALA A 452 -39.46 11.17 -4.08
N ILE A 453 -39.59 11.17 -2.75
CA ILE A 453 -38.45 11.42 -1.85
C ILE A 453 -37.42 10.29 -1.95
N THR A 454 -37.86 9.02 -1.89
CA THR A 454 -36.96 7.87 -2.04
C THR A 454 -36.21 7.90 -3.39
N SER A 455 -36.89 8.31 -4.47
CA SER A 455 -36.25 8.43 -5.78
C SER A 455 -35.24 9.57 -5.82
N ASN A 456 -35.57 10.71 -5.21
CA ASN A 456 -34.68 11.87 -5.14
C ASN A 456 -33.44 11.57 -4.29
N GLU A 457 -33.58 10.95 -3.10
CA GLU A 457 -32.44 10.55 -2.27
C GLU A 457 -31.49 9.60 -3.01
N LYS A 458 -32.02 8.63 -3.76
CA LYS A 458 -31.23 7.74 -4.63
C LYS A 458 -30.46 8.52 -5.70
N GLU A 459 -31.13 9.45 -6.39
CA GLU A 459 -30.53 10.24 -7.46
C GLU A 459 -29.45 11.19 -6.94
N VAL A 460 -29.72 11.88 -5.83
CA VAL A 460 -28.76 12.77 -5.15
C VAL A 460 -27.52 11.99 -4.71
N TYR A 461 -27.68 10.84 -4.06
CA TYR A 461 -26.55 10.04 -3.63
C TYR A 461 -25.74 9.49 -4.82
N ALA A 462 -26.42 8.99 -5.86
CA ALA A 462 -25.77 8.48 -7.05
C ALA A 462 -25.00 9.57 -7.82
N ILE A 463 -25.56 10.77 -7.97
CA ILE A 463 -24.94 11.85 -8.75
C ILE A 463 -23.90 12.61 -7.90
N ASN A 464 -24.28 13.09 -6.72
CA ASN A 464 -23.42 14.03 -5.99
C ASN A 464 -22.28 13.35 -5.24
N GLU A 465 -22.52 12.18 -4.65
CA GLU A 465 -21.51 11.51 -3.85
C GLU A 465 -20.75 10.49 -4.69
N LEU A 466 -21.46 9.54 -5.30
CA LEU A 466 -20.82 8.43 -6.02
C LEU A 466 -20.08 8.88 -7.29
N GLN A 467 -20.65 9.74 -8.14
CA GLN A 467 -19.90 10.25 -9.31
C GLN A 467 -18.71 11.14 -8.90
N LYS A 468 -18.84 11.90 -7.80
CA LYS A 468 -17.75 12.74 -7.29
C LYS A 468 -16.61 11.90 -6.74
N GLU A 469 -16.89 10.88 -5.94
CA GLU A 469 -15.88 9.95 -5.45
C GLU A 469 -15.19 9.20 -6.59
N ILE A 470 -15.96 8.72 -7.57
CA ILE A 470 -15.40 8.10 -8.78
C ILE A 470 -14.48 9.10 -9.51
N GLY A 471 -14.91 10.35 -9.67
CA GLY A 471 -14.11 11.40 -10.31
C GLY A 471 -12.81 11.70 -9.55
N LEU A 472 -12.87 11.79 -8.22
CA LEU A 472 -11.69 12.00 -7.37
C LEU A 472 -10.73 10.81 -7.42
N TYR A 473 -11.25 9.58 -7.36
CA TYR A 473 -10.44 8.37 -7.49
C TYR A 473 -9.74 8.31 -8.85
N GLN A 474 -10.47 8.55 -9.95
CA GLN A 474 -9.89 8.59 -11.30
C GLN A 474 -8.85 9.70 -11.44
N ALA A 475 -9.11 10.89 -10.90
CA ALA A 475 -8.16 12.00 -10.90
C ALA A 475 -6.87 11.66 -10.12
N SER A 476 -7.01 11.02 -8.96
CA SER A 476 -5.87 10.54 -8.16
C SER A 476 -5.04 9.50 -8.93
N GLN A 477 -5.67 8.48 -9.50
CA GLN A 477 -4.97 7.46 -10.29
C GLN A 477 -4.26 8.10 -11.51
N ASN A 478 -4.92 9.02 -12.21
CA ASN A 478 -4.32 9.75 -13.34
C ASN A 478 -3.12 10.60 -12.91
N HIS A 479 -3.21 11.31 -11.79
CA HIS A 479 -2.10 12.10 -11.27
C HIS A 479 -0.88 11.22 -10.95
N ARG A 480 -1.11 10.06 -10.33
CA ARG A 480 -0.03 9.09 -10.03
C ARG A 480 0.59 8.53 -11.30
N LEU A 481 -0.21 8.21 -12.30
CA LEU A 481 0.27 7.74 -13.60
C LEU A 481 1.12 8.82 -14.30
N GLN A 482 0.69 10.08 -14.29
CA GLN A 482 1.45 11.20 -14.85
C GLN A 482 2.77 11.40 -14.12
N LYS A 483 2.76 11.34 -12.78
CA LYS A 483 3.97 11.42 -11.97
C LYS A 483 4.94 10.28 -12.31
N TYR A 484 4.45 9.04 -12.40
CA TYR A 484 5.23 7.87 -12.79
C TYR A 484 5.87 8.05 -14.17
N GLN A 485 5.12 8.49 -15.18
CA GLN A 485 5.65 8.78 -16.52
C GLN A 485 6.73 9.87 -16.49
N GLY A 486 6.52 10.93 -15.70
CA GLY A 486 7.49 11.99 -15.50
C GLY A 486 8.78 11.53 -14.82
N ASP A 487 8.67 10.74 -13.75
CA ASP A 487 9.82 10.19 -13.02
C ASP A 487 10.59 9.18 -13.87
N LEU A 488 9.90 8.35 -14.65
CA LEU A 488 10.52 7.43 -15.62
C LEU A 488 11.29 8.19 -16.70
N SER A 489 10.71 9.26 -17.26
CA SER A 489 11.38 10.12 -18.25
C SER A 489 12.64 10.78 -17.68
N LYS A 490 12.56 11.34 -16.46
CA LYS A 490 13.71 11.95 -15.77
C LYS A 490 14.82 10.94 -15.48
N LYS A 491 14.48 9.74 -14.98
CA LYS A 491 15.47 8.67 -14.79
C LYS A 491 16.09 8.24 -16.11
N GLY A 492 15.30 8.14 -17.18
CA GLY A 492 15.79 7.86 -18.53
C GLY A 492 16.79 8.90 -19.03
N GLN A 493 16.49 10.20 -18.86
CA GLN A 493 17.41 11.29 -19.21
C GLN A 493 18.70 11.24 -18.39
N LYS A 494 18.59 11.00 -17.07
CA LYS A 494 19.76 10.88 -16.19
C LYS A 494 20.65 9.71 -16.60
N PHE A 495 20.07 8.55 -16.88
CA PHE A 495 20.79 7.38 -17.37
C PHE A 495 21.46 7.65 -18.73
N GLN A 496 20.77 8.31 -19.67
CA GLN A 496 21.37 8.70 -20.95
C GLN A 496 22.57 9.65 -20.77
N ALA A 497 22.49 10.60 -19.83
CA ALA A 497 23.59 11.51 -19.52
C ALA A 497 24.77 10.76 -18.89
N GLU A 498 24.53 9.91 -17.90
CA GLU A 498 25.56 9.05 -17.27
C GLU A 498 26.21 8.11 -18.28
N PHE A 499 25.41 7.51 -19.18
CA PHE A 499 25.90 6.69 -20.26
C PHE A 499 26.74 7.47 -21.28
N GLY A 500 26.38 8.72 -21.57
CA GLY A 500 27.18 9.60 -22.41
C GLY A 500 28.55 9.93 -21.79
N VAL A 501 28.59 10.17 -20.47
CA VAL A 501 29.85 10.36 -19.71
C VAL A 501 30.67 9.08 -19.75
N TRP A 502 30.07 7.93 -19.42
CA TRP A 502 30.73 6.63 -19.48
C TRP A 502 31.33 6.34 -20.87
N GLN A 503 30.59 6.59 -21.96
CA GLN A 503 31.12 6.45 -23.32
C GLN A 503 32.32 7.36 -23.58
N THR A 504 32.28 8.59 -23.07
CA THR A 504 33.37 9.57 -23.21
C THR A 504 34.60 9.11 -22.44
N ASP A 505 34.43 8.60 -21.22
CA ASP A 505 35.52 8.11 -20.38
C ASP A 505 36.18 6.88 -21.00
N VAL A 506 35.37 5.91 -21.46
CA VAL A 506 35.87 4.74 -22.20
C VAL A 506 36.61 5.18 -23.46
N ALA A 507 36.05 6.09 -24.25
CA ALA A 507 36.70 6.59 -25.47
C ALA A 507 38.02 7.32 -25.17
N SER A 508 38.07 8.12 -24.09
CA SER A 508 39.27 8.82 -23.62
C SER A 508 40.39 7.85 -23.26
N GLU A 509 40.09 6.80 -22.50
CA GLU A 509 41.06 5.75 -22.17
C GLU A 509 41.56 5.00 -23.41
N PHE A 510 40.68 4.69 -24.36
CA PHE A 510 41.09 4.11 -25.64
C PHE A 510 41.99 5.04 -26.47
N GLN A 511 41.71 6.35 -26.48
CA GLN A 511 42.57 7.34 -27.17
C GLN A 511 43.95 7.41 -26.51
N LYS A 512 44.03 7.45 -25.17
CA LYS A 512 45.31 7.38 -24.43
C LYS A 512 46.08 6.10 -24.77
N HIS A 513 45.39 4.95 -24.84
CA HIS A 513 46.01 3.69 -25.21
C HIS A 513 46.59 3.71 -26.62
N GLN A 514 45.84 4.24 -27.61
CA GLN A 514 46.32 4.38 -28.99
C GLN A 514 47.53 5.30 -29.09
N ALA A 515 47.50 6.46 -28.41
CA ALA A 515 48.62 7.39 -28.38
C ALA A 515 49.88 6.73 -27.77
N MET A 516 49.73 6.09 -26.61
CA MET A 516 50.83 5.42 -25.90
C MET A 516 51.41 4.24 -26.71
N MET A 517 50.59 3.51 -27.47
CA MET A 517 51.05 2.48 -28.41
C MET A 517 51.86 3.07 -29.57
N GLY A 518 51.47 4.23 -30.09
CA GLY A 518 52.25 4.94 -31.11
C GLY A 518 53.62 5.39 -30.58
N GLU A 519 53.65 5.91 -29.36
CA GLU A 519 54.88 6.31 -28.68
C GLU A 519 55.78 5.10 -28.36
N LEU A 520 55.21 3.96 -27.93
CA LEU A 520 55.96 2.73 -27.75
C LEU A 520 56.63 2.28 -29.06
N ALA A 521 55.91 2.32 -30.18
CA ALA A 521 56.46 1.95 -31.48
C ALA A 521 57.63 2.86 -31.88
N ALA A 522 57.53 4.17 -31.60
CA ALA A 522 58.62 5.12 -31.83
C ALA A 522 59.83 4.83 -30.93
N LEU A 523 59.62 4.60 -29.63
CA LEU A 523 60.69 4.28 -28.67
C LEU A 523 61.41 2.98 -29.05
N GLN A 524 60.66 1.94 -29.45
CA GLN A 524 61.21 0.68 -29.94
C GLN A 524 62.00 0.87 -31.24
N GLY A 525 61.53 1.73 -32.15
CA GLY A 525 62.26 2.10 -33.35
C GLY A 525 63.61 2.75 -33.02
N GLN A 526 63.60 3.78 -32.17
CA GLN A 526 64.81 4.50 -31.72
C GLN A 526 65.81 3.57 -31.01
N TYR A 527 65.32 2.68 -30.13
CA TYR A 527 66.17 1.71 -29.45
C TYR A 527 66.85 0.74 -30.45
N ARG A 528 66.10 0.23 -31.43
CA ARG A 528 66.63 -0.68 -32.46
C ARG A 528 67.65 0.01 -33.37
N GLU A 529 67.36 1.23 -33.82
CA GLU A 529 68.28 2.01 -34.63
C GLU A 529 69.55 2.37 -33.84
N GLY A 530 69.42 2.73 -32.56
CA GLY A 530 70.54 2.99 -31.67
C GLY A 530 71.46 1.78 -31.53
N LEU A 531 70.90 0.59 -31.31
CA LEU A 531 71.68 -0.67 -31.27
C LEU A 531 72.40 -0.94 -32.59
N GLN A 532 71.70 -0.80 -33.73
CA GLN A 532 72.29 -1.06 -35.05
C GLN A 532 73.42 -0.08 -35.39
N ASN A 533 73.20 1.21 -35.15
CA ASN A 533 74.20 2.25 -35.38
C ASN A 533 75.41 2.08 -34.47
N PHE A 534 75.20 1.69 -33.21
CA PHE A 534 76.27 1.47 -32.26
C PHE A 534 77.17 0.29 -32.65
N VAL A 535 76.57 -0.82 -33.10
CA VAL A 535 77.34 -1.98 -33.59
C VAL A 535 78.04 -1.67 -34.91
N ALA A 536 77.42 -0.89 -35.80
CA ALA A 536 78.00 -0.54 -37.11
C ALA A 536 79.12 0.51 -37.04
N SER A 537 79.12 1.39 -36.04
CA SER A 537 80.13 2.44 -35.87
C SER A 537 81.43 1.94 -35.24
N TYR A 538 81.42 0.76 -34.62
CA TYR A 538 82.61 0.16 -34.03
C TYR A 538 83.63 -0.24 -35.11
N ARG A 539 84.82 0.37 -35.04
CA ARG A 539 86.00 -0.04 -35.81
C ARG A 539 87.06 -0.49 -34.82
N LEU A 540 87.58 -1.71 -35.01
CA LEU A 540 88.70 -2.23 -34.22
C LEU A 540 89.81 -1.17 -34.15
N PRO A 541 90.34 -0.83 -32.96
CA PRO A 541 91.54 -0.01 -32.88
C PRO A 541 92.65 -0.75 -33.62
N LYS A 542 93.12 -0.17 -34.74
CA LYS A 542 94.31 -0.66 -35.43
C LYS A 542 95.45 -0.62 -34.42
N GLY A 543 95.99 -1.78 -34.04
CA GLY A 543 97.24 -1.85 -33.30
C GLY A 543 98.30 -1.08 -34.07
N GLU A 544 98.70 0.06 -33.52
CA GLU A 544 99.87 0.79 -33.95
C GLU A 544 101.07 -0.14 -33.68
N LYS A 545 101.63 -0.71 -34.74
CA LYS A 545 102.94 -1.36 -34.64
C LYS A 545 103.94 -0.23 -34.50
N ASP A 546 104.33 0.07 -33.27
CA ASP A 546 105.59 0.76 -33.00
C ASP A 546 106.71 -0.07 -33.62
N GLY A 547 107.26 0.43 -34.72
CA GLY A 547 108.47 -0.06 -35.34
C GLY A 547 109.63 0.86 -34.98
N GLU A 548 110.61 0.30 -34.26
CA GLU A 548 112.00 0.75 -34.25
C GLU A 548 112.58 0.93 -35.67
#